data_AF-A0A924ZJA7-F1
#
_entry.id   AF-A0A924ZJA7-F1
#
_cell.length_a   1.000
_cell.length_b   1.000
_cell.length_c   1.000
_cell.angle_alpha   90.00
_cell.angle_beta   90.00
_cell.angle_gamma   90.00
#
_symmetry.space_group_name_H-M   'P 1'
#
loop_
_entity.id
_entity.type
_entity.pdbx_description
1 polymer ?
#
loop_
_entity_poly.entity_id
_entity_poly.type
_entity_poly.pdbx_seq_one_letter_code
_entity_poly.pdbx_strand_id
1 'polypeptide(L)'
;MKTRRSILILGLVVVSCQSRPTKTDNGTGGAPQGFLPPPVWNQSMQNLKQDMLTLEPYIFDSVEFSNPANKEFLGKQIHKLAEESKNIKHDPIILSKDPTVRFVAGQFADEIQKADENYQAGWTGYSRSQLAKATSFCIECHTRIHDGPEFSSHDTVRPYLSTLPAVEQIEFMIAFRQYDAAYDLALKNLKTIQADEKVNTNSDRIARLALLVSVQYMQDIERTNRVIKVIQQNSTLPIYLKKSNNQWKKSMAKWHSNDPLIELPAIRNLLKSRVSEIEDMRAIPALLKLLTEGQSRSEQSESLYLTGQSYENLNKISTMALHENYYESCVRKAPETKWAQKCFDRLEASVALNYSGSGGTRIPKEIKSRLNNIKKVMKE
;
A
#
# COMPACT_ATOMS: atom_id res chain seq x y z
N MET A 1 -9.23 -75.69 7.54
CA MET A 1 -8.80 -74.37 8.05
C MET A 1 -8.26 -73.53 6.89
N LYS A 2 -8.99 -72.50 6.46
CA LYS A 2 -8.49 -71.33 5.70
C LYS A 2 -9.66 -70.34 5.57
N THR A 3 -9.79 -69.45 6.54
CA THR A 3 -10.77 -68.35 6.58
C THR A 3 -10.27 -67.19 5.72
N ARG A 4 -10.95 -66.92 4.60
CA ARG A 4 -10.76 -65.70 3.81
C ARG A 4 -11.54 -64.56 4.48
N ARG A 5 -10.82 -63.56 5.01
CA ARG A 5 -11.38 -62.28 5.43
C ARG A 5 -11.53 -61.38 4.21
N SER A 6 -12.76 -61.05 3.85
CA SER A 6 -13.07 -59.99 2.88
C SER A 6 -12.93 -58.63 3.59
N ILE A 7 -11.98 -57.81 3.13
CA ILE A 7 -11.81 -56.43 3.56
C ILE A 7 -12.77 -55.59 2.71
N LEU A 8 -13.76 -54.98 3.37
CA LEU A 8 -14.67 -54.01 2.78
C LEU A 8 -13.99 -52.64 2.83
N ILE A 9 -13.58 -52.10 1.68
CA ILE A 9 -13.04 -50.75 1.56
C ILE A 9 -14.23 -49.79 1.44
N LEU A 10 -14.50 -49.02 2.50
CA LEU A 10 -15.46 -47.92 2.47
C LEU A 10 -14.81 -46.73 1.74
N GLY A 11 -15.26 -46.44 0.53
CA GLY A 11 -14.89 -45.23 -0.20
C GLY A 11 -15.56 -44.01 0.41
N LEU A 12 -14.79 -43.19 1.13
CA LEU A 12 -15.20 -41.86 1.57
C LEU A 12 -15.23 -40.92 0.36
N VAL A 13 -16.43 -40.63 -0.13
CA VAL A 13 -16.66 -39.55 -1.10
C VAL A 13 -16.56 -38.22 -0.34
N VAL A 14 -15.43 -37.54 -0.47
CA VAL A 14 -15.26 -36.17 0.00
C VAL A 14 -15.96 -35.25 -0.99
N VAL A 15 -17.21 -34.87 -0.68
CA VAL A 15 -17.90 -33.79 -1.39
C VAL A 15 -17.24 -32.48 -0.96
N SER A 16 -16.30 -31.99 -1.76
CA SER A 16 -15.75 -30.65 -1.58
C SER A 16 -16.84 -29.62 -1.89
N CYS A 17 -17.28 -28.89 -0.86
CA CYS A 17 -18.13 -27.71 -1.01
C CYS A 17 -17.35 -26.62 -1.75
N GLN A 18 -17.41 -26.61 -3.08
CA GLN A 18 -17.07 -25.44 -3.87
C GLN A 18 -18.18 -24.41 -3.68
N SER A 19 -17.85 -23.30 -3.03
CA SER A 19 -18.71 -22.13 -2.94
C SER A 19 -19.08 -21.64 -4.34
N ARG A 20 -20.38 -21.40 -4.57
CA ARG A 20 -20.85 -20.84 -5.85
C ARG A 20 -20.24 -19.44 -6.04
N PRO A 21 -19.74 -19.10 -7.24
CA PRO A 21 -19.23 -17.77 -7.54
C PRO A 21 -20.31 -16.70 -7.31
N THR A 22 -19.91 -15.58 -6.71
CA THR A 22 -20.79 -14.44 -6.46
C THR A 22 -21.00 -13.62 -7.74
N LYS A 23 -22.22 -13.10 -7.92
CA LYS A 23 -22.70 -12.35 -9.10
C LYS A 23 -21.90 -11.11 -9.51
N THR A 24 -20.84 -10.75 -8.79
CA THR A 24 -19.97 -9.59 -9.07
C THR A 24 -18.93 -9.83 -10.16
N ASP A 25 -18.75 -11.07 -10.62
CA ASP A 25 -17.65 -11.43 -11.52
C ASP A 25 -18.04 -11.39 -13.02
N ASN A 26 -19.32 -11.16 -13.33
CA ASN A 26 -19.79 -11.04 -14.71
C ASN A 26 -19.85 -9.57 -15.12
N GLY A 27 -18.70 -9.05 -15.56
CA GLY A 27 -18.68 -7.93 -16.50
C GLY A 27 -19.45 -8.30 -17.77
N THR A 28 -20.24 -7.39 -18.29
CA THR A 28 -21.07 -7.58 -19.49
C THR A 28 -20.21 -7.83 -20.73
N GLY A 29 -20.20 -9.06 -21.26
CA GLY A 29 -19.97 -9.30 -22.69
C GLY A 29 -18.73 -10.07 -23.16
N GLY A 30 -17.94 -10.71 -22.28
CA GLY A 30 -16.80 -11.55 -22.70
C GLY A 30 -17.21 -13.00 -23.02
N ALA A 31 -16.75 -13.54 -24.15
CA ALA A 31 -16.92 -14.96 -24.49
C ALA A 31 -16.25 -15.88 -23.44
N PRO A 32 -16.79 -17.08 -23.17
CA PRO A 32 -16.24 -18.01 -22.19
C PRO A 32 -14.90 -18.57 -22.70
N GLN A 33 -13.80 -17.92 -22.35
CA GLN A 33 -12.48 -18.53 -22.43
C GLN A 33 -12.41 -19.61 -21.34
N GLY A 34 -11.97 -20.81 -21.70
CA GLY A 34 -11.84 -21.93 -20.78
C GLY A 34 -11.06 -21.52 -19.53
N PHE A 35 -11.69 -21.65 -18.36
CA PHE A 35 -11.11 -21.32 -17.07
C PHE A 35 -9.92 -22.25 -16.80
N LEU A 36 -8.71 -21.83 -17.17
CA LEU A 36 -7.55 -22.24 -16.40
C LEU A 36 -7.77 -21.72 -14.98
N PRO A 37 -7.54 -22.53 -13.92
CA PRO A 37 -7.63 -22.02 -12.57
C PRO A 37 -6.69 -20.81 -12.46
N PRO A 38 -7.16 -19.67 -11.91
CA PRO A 38 -6.32 -18.49 -11.80
C PRO A 38 -5.01 -18.89 -11.10
N PRO A 39 -3.85 -18.38 -11.57
CA PRO A 39 -2.59 -18.66 -10.90
C PRO A 39 -2.73 -18.37 -9.41
N VAL A 40 -2.21 -19.28 -8.58
CA VAL A 40 -2.17 -19.10 -7.12
C VAL A 40 -1.46 -17.77 -6.86
N TRP A 41 -2.04 -16.88 -6.06
CA TRP A 41 -1.53 -15.52 -5.79
C TRP A 41 -0.02 -15.40 -5.66
N ASN A 42 0.61 -16.34 -4.97
CA ASN A 42 2.05 -16.39 -4.81
C ASN A 42 2.79 -16.40 -6.16
N GLN A 43 2.34 -17.18 -7.13
CA GLN A 43 2.92 -17.21 -8.47
C GLN A 43 2.72 -15.89 -9.20
N SER A 44 1.52 -15.31 -9.17
CA SER A 44 1.24 -14.01 -9.79
C SER A 44 2.14 -12.92 -9.20
N MET A 45 2.33 -12.91 -7.88
CA MET A 45 3.23 -11.96 -7.22
C MET A 45 4.71 -12.18 -7.57
N GLN A 46 5.16 -13.42 -7.74
CA GLN A 46 6.51 -13.70 -8.22
C GLN A 46 6.70 -13.25 -9.68
N ASN A 47 5.70 -13.47 -10.54
CA ASN A 47 5.74 -13.00 -11.93
C ASN A 47 5.83 -11.47 -11.99
N LEU A 48 4.96 -10.78 -11.25
CA LEU A 48 4.95 -9.31 -11.16
C LEU A 48 6.28 -8.77 -10.64
N LYS A 49 6.83 -9.39 -9.58
CA LYS A 49 8.17 -9.06 -9.10
C LYS A 49 9.16 -9.18 -10.24
N GLN A 50 9.22 -10.33 -10.92
CA GLN A 50 10.20 -10.57 -11.97
C GLN A 50 10.06 -9.58 -13.12
N ASP A 51 8.84 -9.25 -13.52
CA ASP A 51 8.54 -8.30 -14.59
C ASP A 51 8.96 -6.86 -14.19
N MET A 52 8.67 -6.45 -12.95
CA MET A 52 9.14 -5.17 -12.40
C MET A 52 10.66 -5.10 -12.36
N LEU A 53 11.33 -6.12 -11.79
CA LEU A 53 12.80 -6.18 -11.72
C LEU A 53 13.46 -6.15 -13.10
N THR A 54 12.77 -6.69 -14.12
CA THR A 54 13.25 -6.69 -15.50
C THR A 54 13.17 -5.29 -16.12
N LEU A 55 12.13 -4.53 -15.78
CA LEU A 55 11.90 -3.17 -16.28
C LEU A 55 12.66 -2.10 -15.49
N GLU A 56 12.99 -2.37 -14.23
CA GLU A 56 13.58 -1.40 -13.30
C GLU A 56 14.81 -0.67 -13.84
N PRO A 57 15.84 -1.32 -14.42
CA PRO A 57 16.99 -0.58 -14.94
C PRO A 57 16.60 0.50 -15.97
N TYR A 58 15.51 0.29 -16.71
CA TYR A 58 15.04 1.19 -17.74
C TYR A 58 14.05 2.23 -17.21
N ILE A 59 13.14 1.89 -16.28
CA ILE A 59 12.14 2.84 -15.72
C ILE A 59 12.79 4.13 -15.18
N PHE A 60 14.05 4.03 -14.90
CA PHE A 60 14.76 4.75 -13.87
C PHE A 60 16.03 5.36 -14.53
N ASP A 61 16.45 4.85 -15.68
CA ASP A 61 17.32 5.50 -16.65
C ASP A 61 16.49 5.99 -17.86
N SER A 62 16.22 7.30 -17.94
CA SER A 62 15.42 7.86 -19.03
C SER A 62 16.06 7.73 -20.41
N VAL A 63 17.40 7.63 -20.47
CA VAL A 63 18.14 7.47 -21.72
C VAL A 63 17.93 6.05 -22.23
N GLU A 64 18.13 5.05 -21.38
CA GLU A 64 17.90 3.65 -21.74
C GLU A 64 16.43 3.35 -22.04
N PHE A 65 15.48 3.94 -21.31
CA PHE A 65 14.06 3.77 -21.59
C PHE A 65 13.64 4.27 -22.98
N SER A 66 14.28 5.36 -23.43
CA SER A 66 13.94 6.01 -24.70
C SER A 66 14.81 5.52 -25.86
N ASN A 67 15.76 4.63 -25.60
CA ASN A 67 16.68 4.09 -26.61
C ASN A 67 15.89 3.22 -27.61
N PRO A 68 15.93 3.53 -28.93
CA PRO A 68 15.22 2.75 -29.95
C PRO A 68 15.59 1.26 -29.96
N ALA A 69 16.83 0.91 -29.57
CA ALA A 69 17.27 -0.48 -29.49
C ALA A 69 16.51 -1.30 -28.44
N ASN A 70 15.99 -0.64 -27.40
CA ASN A 70 15.23 -1.27 -26.32
C ASN A 70 13.73 -1.28 -26.59
N LYS A 71 13.26 -0.66 -27.69
CA LYS A 71 11.83 -0.36 -27.89
C LYS A 71 10.95 -1.61 -27.88
N GLU A 72 11.33 -2.63 -28.64
CA GLU A 72 10.59 -3.89 -28.76
C GLU A 72 10.59 -4.67 -27.43
N PHE A 73 11.77 -4.77 -26.81
CA PHE A 73 11.91 -5.43 -25.51
C PHE A 73 11.02 -4.78 -24.46
N LEU A 74 11.12 -3.46 -24.28
CA LEU A 74 10.33 -2.71 -23.31
C LEU A 74 8.84 -2.82 -23.59
N GLY A 75 8.41 -2.67 -24.85
CA GLY A 75 7.00 -2.82 -25.22
C GLY A 75 6.45 -4.19 -24.83
N LYS A 76 7.22 -5.26 -25.05
CA LYS A 76 6.84 -6.62 -24.65
C LYS A 76 6.78 -6.78 -23.13
N GLN A 77 7.77 -6.27 -22.38
CA GLN A 77 7.82 -6.43 -20.92
C GLN A 77 6.75 -5.58 -20.21
N ILE A 78 6.49 -4.35 -20.68
CA ILE A 78 5.44 -3.48 -20.13
C ILE A 78 4.07 -4.10 -20.38
N HIS A 79 3.80 -4.59 -21.59
CA HIS A 79 2.55 -5.28 -21.90
C HIS A 79 2.36 -6.54 -21.03
N LYS A 80 3.42 -7.34 -20.87
CA LYS A 80 3.38 -8.51 -19.99
C LYS A 80 3.04 -8.14 -18.55
N LEU A 81 3.68 -7.11 -18.00
CA LEU A 81 3.38 -6.59 -16.67
C LEU A 81 1.91 -6.13 -16.56
N ALA A 82 1.37 -5.49 -17.60
CA ALA A 82 -0.03 -5.06 -17.66
C ALA A 82 -0.99 -6.25 -17.60
N GLU A 83 -0.74 -7.31 -18.36
CA GLU A 83 -1.55 -8.53 -18.30
C GLU A 83 -1.48 -9.20 -16.92
N GLU A 84 -0.29 -9.35 -16.35
CA GLU A 84 -0.11 -9.98 -15.02
C GLU A 84 -0.77 -9.16 -13.90
N SER A 85 -0.78 -7.83 -14.00
CA SER A 85 -1.39 -6.95 -13.00
C SER A 85 -2.90 -7.19 -12.83
N LYS A 86 -3.57 -7.63 -13.89
CA LYS A 86 -5.02 -7.91 -13.88
C LYS A 86 -5.36 -9.12 -12.99
N ASN A 87 -4.41 -10.01 -12.75
CA ASN A 87 -4.61 -11.24 -11.97
C ASN A 87 -4.66 -10.99 -10.45
N ILE A 88 -4.11 -9.87 -9.96
CA ILE A 88 -3.98 -9.58 -8.52
C ILE A 88 -5.36 -9.37 -7.86
N LYS A 89 -6.26 -8.64 -8.52
CA LYS A 89 -7.51 -8.17 -7.89
C LYS A 89 -8.52 -9.27 -7.55
N HIS A 90 -8.28 -10.51 -7.96
CA HIS A 90 -9.22 -11.62 -7.88
C HIS A 90 -8.89 -12.68 -6.81
N ASP A 91 -7.80 -12.54 -6.04
CA ASP A 91 -7.43 -13.56 -5.05
C ASP A 91 -8.33 -13.55 -3.79
N PRO A 92 -9.10 -14.61 -3.50
CA PRO A 92 -10.03 -14.62 -2.38
C PRO A 92 -9.37 -14.55 -1.00
N ILE A 93 -8.15 -15.09 -0.85
CA ILE A 93 -7.43 -15.12 0.43
C ILE A 93 -7.07 -13.68 0.82
N ILE A 94 -6.55 -12.92 -0.13
CA ILE A 94 -6.19 -11.52 0.10
C ILE A 94 -7.43 -10.65 0.36
N LEU A 95 -8.52 -10.87 -0.38
CA LEU A 95 -9.78 -10.15 -0.16
C LEU A 95 -10.40 -10.39 1.22
N SER A 96 -10.19 -11.59 1.77
CA SER A 96 -10.66 -11.92 3.12
C SER A 96 -9.85 -11.24 4.22
N LYS A 97 -8.55 -10.99 3.98
CA LYS A 97 -7.67 -10.31 4.93
C LYS A 97 -7.87 -8.81 4.92
N ASP A 98 -8.00 -8.21 3.74
CA ASP A 98 -8.09 -6.77 3.62
C ASP A 98 -9.06 -6.35 2.52
N PRO A 99 -10.23 -5.78 2.89
CA PRO A 99 -11.28 -5.47 1.92
C PRO A 99 -10.89 -4.37 0.94
N THR A 100 -9.78 -3.64 1.18
CA THR A 100 -9.34 -2.57 0.29
C THR A 100 -8.22 -2.97 -0.66
N VAL A 101 -7.60 -4.14 -0.48
CA VAL A 101 -6.56 -4.62 -1.41
C VAL A 101 -7.10 -4.73 -2.84
N ARG A 102 -8.38 -5.07 -3.05
CA ARG A 102 -8.98 -5.01 -4.40
C ARG A 102 -8.92 -3.63 -5.05
N PHE A 103 -9.08 -2.56 -4.28
CA PHE A 103 -9.07 -1.20 -4.81
C PHE A 103 -7.66 -0.81 -5.19
N VAL A 104 -6.69 -1.11 -4.32
CA VAL A 104 -5.27 -0.88 -4.59
C VAL A 104 -4.79 -1.72 -5.78
N ALA A 105 -5.11 -3.00 -5.82
CA ALA A 105 -4.77 -3.90 -6.93
C ALA A 105 -5.45 -3.48 -8.25
N GLY A 106 -6.70 -3.02 -8.19
CA GLY A 106 -7.40 -2.45 -9.35
C GLY A 106 -6.73 -1.17 -9.86
N GLN A 107 -6.39 -0.24 -8.98
CA GLN A 107 -5.68 0.99 -9.33
C GLN A 107 -4.30 0.71 -9.89
N PHE A 108 -3.56 -0.23 -9.31
CA PHE A 108 -2.28 -0.70 -9.85
C PHE A 108 -2.46 -1.23 -11.27
N ALA A 109 -3.41 -2.13 -11.50
CA ALA A 109 -3.67 -2.68 -12.82
C ALA A 109 -4.05 -1.61 -13.84
N ASP A 110 -4.91 -0.65 -13.47
CA ASP A 110 -5.31 0.45 -14.33
C ASP A 110 -4.13 1.38 -14.66
N GLU A 111 -3.24 1.67 -13.71
CA GLU A 111 -2.05 2.50 -13.94
C GLU A 111 -1.01 1.81 -14.82
N ILE A 112 -0.77 0.50 -14.65
CA ILE A 112 0.11 -0.26 -15.54
C ILE A 112 -0.49 -0.35 -16.95
N GLN A 113 -1.81 -0.58 -17.07
CA GLN A 113 -2.49 -0.63 -18.36
C GLN A 113 -2.35 0.71 -19.11
N LYS A 114 -2.53 1.84 -18.44
CA LYS A 114 -2.28 3.16 -19.03
C LYS A 114 -0.81 3.33 -19.42
N ALA A 115 0.13 2.83 -18.62
CA ALA A 115 1.54 2.89 -18.96
C ALA A 115 1.86 2.13 -20.24
N ASP A 116 1.26 0.95 -20.45
CA ASP A 116 1.35 0.19 -21.70
C ASP A 116 0.76 0.99 -22.88
N GLU A 117 -0.49 1.44 -22.76
CA GLU A 117 -1.16 2.23 -23.80
C GLU A 117 -0.36 3.46 -24.22
N ASN A 118 0.16 4.22 -23.25
CA ASN A 118 1.00 5.38 -23.50
C ASN A 118 2.31 4.99 -24.18
N TYR A 119 2.92 3.87 -23.79
CA TYR A 119 4.13 3.38 -24.44
C TYR A 119 3.87 3.03 -25.91
N GLN A 120 2.80 2.28 -26.19
CA GLN A 120 2.42 1.90 -27.56
C GLN A 120 2.10 3.12 -28.44
N ALA A 121 1.51 4.16 -27.84
CA ALA A 121 1.22 5.42 -28.52
C ALA A 121 2.47 6.31 -28.76
N GLY A 122 3.65 5.91 -28.27
CA GLY A 122 4.91 6.66 -28.39
C GLY A 122 5.16 7.69 -27.29
N TRP A 123 4.32 7.72 -26.25
CA TRP A 123 4.42 8.65 -25.11
C TRP A 123 5.36 8.08 -24.04
N THR A 124 6.58 7.73 -24.44
CA THR A 124 7.53 6.95 -23.63
C THR A 124 7.87 7.63 -22.30
N GLY A 125 8.10 8.94 -22.29
CA GLY A 125 8.40 9.69 -21.06
C GLY A 125 7.25 9.64 -20.04
N TYR A 126 5.99 9.68 -20.51
CA TYR A 126 4.83 9.60 -19.64
C TYR A 126 4.61 8.16 -19.13
N SER A 127 4.70 7.16 -20.01
CA SER A 127 4.69 5.74 -19.64
C SER A 127 5.73 5.43 -18.55
N ARG A 128 6.97 5.90 -18.73
CA ARG A 128 8.05 5.75 -17.74
C ARG A 128 7.67 6.32 -16.38
N SER A 129 7.09 7.53 -16.35
CA SER A 129 6.66 8.17 -15.11
C SER A 129 5.56 7.38 -14.40
N GLN A 130 4.65 6.75 -15.14
CA GLN A 130 3.61 5.89 -14.58
C GLN A 130 4.18 4.59 -14.02
N LEU A 131 5.12 3.95 -14.73
CA LEU A 131 5.81 2.75 -14.23
C LEU A 131 6.63 3.03 -12.96
N ALA A 132 7.33 4.17 -12.91
CA ALA A 132 8.05 4.60 -11.71
C ALA A 132 7.08 4.79 -10.54
N LYS A 133 5.95 5.45 -10.78
CA LYS A 133 4.87 5.60 -9.79
C LYS A 133 4.29 4.25 -9.38
N ALA A 134 4.25 3.26 -10.26
CA ALA A 134 3.64 1.98 -9.95
C ALA A 134 4.31 1.24 -8.78
N THR A 135 5.60 1.48 -8.54
CA THR A 135 6.34 0.96 -7.39
C THR A 135 5.74 1.38 -6.05
N SER A 136 5.03 2.52 -6.00
CA SER A 136 4.39 2.98 -4.78
C SER A 136 3.19 2.10 -4.39
N PHE A 137 2.50 1.46 -5.34
CA PHE A 137 1.46 0.47 -5.02
C PHE A 137 2.04 -0.80 -4.37
N CYS A 138 3.29 -1.15 -4.67
CA CYS A 138 3.98 -2.24 -3.98
C CYS A 138 4.16 -1.90 -2.50
N ILE A 139 4.58 -0.66 -2.20
CA ILE A 139 4.61 -0.14 -0.82
C ILE A 139 3.23 -0.27 -0.20
N GLU A 140 2.18 0.22 -0.84
CA GLU A 140 0.82 0.12 -0.29
C GLU A 140 0.42 -1.30 0.08
N CYS A 141 0.54 -2.25 -0.84
CA CYS A 141 0.17 -3.64 -0.57
C CYS A 141 1.06 -4.26 0.51
N HIS A 142 2.37 -4.08 0.41
CA HIS A 142 3.32 -4.79 1.27
C HIS A 142 3.43 -4.23 2.68
N THR A 143 3.01 -2.99 2.87
CA THR A 143 3.02 -2.30 4.17
C THR A 143 1.76 -2.51 5.00
N ARG A 144 0.73 -3.14 4.42
CA ARG A 144 -0.55 -3.40 5.10
C ARG A 144 -0.55 -4.70 5.88
N ILE A 145 0.00 -5.76 5.30
CA ILE A 145 0.06 -7.09 5.92
C ILE A 145 1.51 -7.45 6.22
N HIS A 146 1.78 -7.90 7.44
CA HIS A 146 3.12 -8.36 7.82
C HIS A 146 3.43 -9.73 7.18
N ASP A 147 2.41 -10.43 6.69
CA ASP A 147 2.53 -11.68 5.96
C ASP A 147 3.08 -11.47 4.55
N GLY A 148 3.89 -12.40 4.08
CA GLY A 148 4.42 -12.42 2.72
C GLY A 148 5.94 -12.61 2.69
N PRO A 149 6.49 -13.12 1.57
CA PRO A 149 7.93 -13.30 1.45
C PRO A 149 8.65 -11.95 1.46
N GLU A 150 9.83 -11.91 2.08
CA GLU A 150 10.81 -10.86 1.81
C GLU A 150 11.45 -11.13 0.44
N PHE A 151 11.67 -10.07 -0.33
CA PHE A 151 12.31 -10.17 -1.62
C PHE A 151 13.71 -9.55 -1.51
N SER A 152 14.73 -10.39 -1.54
CA SER A 152 16.09 -9.88 -1.70
C SER A 152 16.20 -9.19 -3.07
N SER A 153 16.67 -7.95 -3.05
CA SER A 153 17.14 -7.25 -4.24
C SER A 153 18.27 -8.09 -4.87
N HIS A 154 18.05 -8.59 -6.08
CA HIS A 154 19.09 -9.31 -6.82
C HIS A 154 20.29 -8.39 -7.08
N ASP A 155 21.49 -8.99 -7.21
CA ASP A 155 22.73 -8.26 -7.51
C ASP A 155 22.64 -7.41 -8.80
N THR A 156 21.68 -7.70 -9.67
CA THR A 156 21.42 -6.96 -10.91
C THR A 156 20.82 -5.57 -10.70
N VAL A 157 20.06 -5.34 -9.62
CA VAL A 157 19.40 -4.05 -9.35
C VAL A 157 20.25 -3.15 -8.49
N ARG A 158 21.10 -3.73 -7.62
CA ARG A 158 21.92 -3.01 -6.65
C ARG A 158 22.80 -1.91 -7.27
N PRO A 159 23.47 -2.11 -8.43
CA PRO A 159 24.25 -1.04 -9.07
C PRO A 159 23.38 0.17 -9.37
N TYR A 160 22.18 -0.04 -9.93
CA TYR A 160 21.26 1.03 -10.27
C TYR A 160 20.67 1.70 -9.02
N LEU A 161 20.19 0.91 -8.06
CA LEU A 161 19.61 1.41 -6.82
C LEU A 161 20.56 2.39 -6.11
N SER A 162 21.87 2.12 -6.12
CA SER A 162 22.85 3.00 -5.48
C SER A 162 23.01 4.38 -6.15
N THR A 163 22.53 4.56 -7.38
CA THR A 163 22.53 5.83 -8.12
C THR A 163 21.31 6.71 -7.81
N LEU A 164 20.22 6.14 -7.28
CA LEU A 164 19.02 6.88 -6.91
C LEU A 164 19.27 7.81 -5.72
N PRO A 165 18.51 8.91 -5.55
CA PRO A 165 18.56 9.66 -4.32
C PRO A 165 18.06 8.82 -3.14
N ALA A 166 18.49 9.17 -1.92
CA ALA A 166 18.31 8.32 -0.74
C ALA A 166 16.84 8.01 -0.40
N VAL A 167 15.93 8.95 -0.66
CA VAL A 167 14.49 8.75 -0.41
C VAL A 167 13.96 7.62 -1.28
N GLU A 168 14.26 7.66 -2.58
CA GLU A 168 13.83 6.68 -3.56
C GLU A 168 14.44 5.31 -3.27
N GLN A 169 15.70 5.27 -2.80
CA GLN A 169 16.31 4.02 -2.34
C GLN A 169 15.57 3.41 -1.14
N ILE A 170 15.22 4.22 -0.14
CA ILE A 170 14.51 3.76 1.05
C ILE A 170 13.11 3.29 0.69
N GLU A 171 12.38 4.03 -0.15
CA GLU A 171 11.05 3.66 -0.62
C GLU A 171 11.06 2.36 -1.42
N PHE A 172 12.07 2.19 -2.28
CA PHE A 172 12.31 0.93 -2.98
C PHE A 172 12.49 -0.23 -1.98
N MET A 173 13.41 -0.08 -1.01
CA MET A 173 13.64 -1.12 -0.02
C MET A 173 12.37 -1.47 0.78
N ILE A 174 11.53 -0.48 1.11
CA ILE A 174 10.23 -0.70 1.75
C ILE A 174 9.28 -1.47 0.81
N ALA A 175 9.21 -1.10 -0.46
CA ALA A 175 8.37 -1.75 -1.48
C ALA A 175 8.67 -3.25 -1.59
N PHE A 176 9.94 -3.63 -1.44
CA PHE A 176 10.42 -5.01 -1.50
C PHE A 176 10.60 -5.67 -0.12
N ARG A 177 10.11 -5.03 0.95
CA ARG A 177 10.15 -5.52 2.35
C ARG A 177 11.55 -5.69 2.94
N GLN A 178 12.56 -5.02 2.38
CA GLN A 178 13.93 -4.96 2.90
C GLN A 178 14.02 -3.95 4.04
N TYR A 179 13.19 -4.12 5.08
CA TYR A 179 12.96 -3.10 6.11
C TYR A 179 14.22 -2.78 6.93
N ASP A 180 15.07 -3.77 7.22
CA ASP A 180 16.35 -3.54 7.90
C ASP A 180 17.28 -2.63 7.08
N ALA A 181 17.44 -2.93 5.78
CA ALA A 181 18.26 -2.13 4.89
C ALA A 181 17.71 -0.70 4.72
N ALA A 182 16.38 -0.57 4.57
CA ALA A 182 15.70 0.73 4.49
C ALA A 182 15.97 1.58 5.74
N TYR A 183 15.83 0.97 6.91
CA TYR A 183 16.05 1.60 8.21
C TYR A 183 17.51 2.05 8.38
N ASP A 184 18.48 1.17 8.07
CA ASP A 184 19.90 1.48 8.21
C ASP A 184 20.34 2.58 7.25
N LEU A 185 19.87 2.56 6.00
CA LEU A 185 20.13 3.61 5.02
C LEU A 185 19.54 4.95 5.48
N ALA A 186 18.32 4.95 6.03
CA ALA A 186 17.69 6.16 6.56
C ALA A 186 18.49 6.74 7.73
N LEU A 187 18.91 5.90 8.69
CA LEU A 187 19.75 6.33 9.81
C LEU A 187 21.11 6.88 9.35
N LYS A 188 21.75 6.22 8.38
CA LYS A 188 23.02 6.70 7.80
C LYS A 188 22.84 8.11 7.25
N ASN A 189 21.83 8.33 6.41
CA ASN A 189 21.57 9.64 5.82
C ASN A 189 21.24 10.70 6.87
N LEU A 190 20.40 10.40 7.86
CA LEU A 190 20.06 11.35 8.94
C LEU A 190 21.28 11.76 9.77
N LYS A 191 22.32 10.94 9.87
CA LYS A 191 23.59 11.27 10.54
C LYS A 191 24.51 12.15 9.69
N THR A 192 24.47 12.02 8.37
CA THR A 192 25.44 12.64 7.46
C THR A 192 24.95 13.88 6.75
N ILE A 193 23.64 14.18 6.79
CA ILE A 193 23.09 15.43 6.25
C ILE A 193 23.83 16.63 6.87
N GLN A 194 24.26 17.56 6.02
CA GLN A 194 24.93 18.81 6.39
C GLN A 194 23.97 20.00 6.25
N ALA A 195 24.32 21.13 6.86
CA ALA A 195 23.44 22.29 7.01
C ALA A 195 23.30 23.17 5.74
N ASP A 196 23.88 22.76 4.60
CA ASP A 196 24.11 23.62 3.44
C ASP A 196 22.87 23.82 2.52
N GLU A 197 22.91 24.92 1.74
CA GLU A 197 21.99 26.07 1.69
C GLU A 197 20.65 25.95 0.95
N LYS A 198 20.26 24.78 0.45
CA LYS A 198 18.96 24.63 -0.22
C LYS A 198 18.12 23.66 0.57
N VAL A 199 17.27 24.23 1.44
CA VAL A 199 16.19 23.57 2.22
C VAL A 199 16.10 22.09 1.86
N ASN A 200 16.85 21.24 2.57
CA ASN A 200 16.90 19.82 2.24
C ASN A 200 15.57 19.18 2.65
N THR A 201 14.57 19.32 1.78
CA THR A 201 13.20 18.82 1.96
C THR A 201 13.18 17.31 2.22
N ASN A 202 14.23 16.61 1.80
CA ASN A 202 14.32 15.17 1.94
C ASN A 202 14.62 14.73 3.37
N SER A 203 15.20 15.57 4.23
CA SER A 203 15.50 15.15 5.62
C SER A 203 14.24 14.80 6.41
N ASP A 204 13.14 15.54 6.19
CA ASP A 204 11.84 15.24 6.80
C ASP A 204 11.27 13.92 6.29
N ARG A 205 11.32 13.72 4.97
CA ARG A 205 10.84 12.48 4.34
C ARG A 205 11.65 11.27 4.78
N ILE A 206 12.98 11.36 4.82
CA ILE A 206 13.85 10.28 5.32
C ILE A 206 13.53 9.96 6.79
N ALA A 207 13.36 10.96 7.64
CA ALA A 207 12.97 10.76 9.04
C ALA A 207 11.61 10.05 9.17
N ARG A 208 10.62 10.49 8.39
CA ARG A 208 9.28 9.91 8.36
C ARG A 208 9.28 8.48 7.83
N LEU A 209 10.09 8.17 6.82
CA LEU A 209 10.27 6.81 6.31
C LEU A 209 10.95 5.93 7.37
N ALA A 210 11.97 6.43 8.07
CA ALA A 210 12.60 5.69 9.17
C ALA A 210 11.59 5.34 10.29
N LEU A 211 10.73 6.30 10.67
CA LEU A 211 9.66 6.09 11.65
C LEU A 211 8.58 5.16 11.11
N LEU A 212 8.18 5.29 9.85
CA LEU A 212 7.23 4.38 9.22
C LEU A 212 7.74 2.93 9.34
N VAL A 213 9.02 2.71 9.03
CA VAL A 213 9.64 1.38 9.19
C VAL A 213 9.69 0.93 10.65
N SER A 214 10.23 1.75 11.55
CA SER A 214 10.46 1.32 12.93
C SER A 214 9.16 1.21 13.76
N VAL A 215 8.18 2.07 13.50
CA VAL A 215 6.90 2.14 14.24
C VAL A 215 5.85 1.23 13.62
N GLN A 216 5.57 1.37 12.32
CA GLN A 216 4.43 0.69 11.69
C GLN A 216 4.74 -0.76 11.32
N TYR A 217 5.94 -1.05 10.82
CA TYR A 217 6.29 -2.40 10.32
C TYR A 217 7.04 -3.23 11.35
N MET A 218 8.12 -2.68 11.91
CA MET A 218 8.91 -3.41 12.90
C MET A 218 8.26 -3.40 14.28
N GLN A 219 7.44 -2.37 14.58
CA GLN A 219 6.87 -2.13 15.89
C GLN A 219 7.94 -2.15 17.01
N ASP A 220 9.13 -1.63 16.70
CA ASP A 220 10.34 -1.70 17.52
C ASP A 220 10.62 -0.34 18.17
N ILE A 221 10.39 -0.29 19.47
CA ILE A 221 10.59 0.90 20.31
C ILE A 221 12.06 1.34 20.32
N GLU A 222 12.99 0.39 20.40
CA GLU A 222 14.43 0.69 20.49
C GLU A 222 14.97 1.27 19.17
N ARG A 223 14.52 0.73 18.03
CA ARG A 223 14.78 1.32 16.72
C ARG A 223 14.18 2.72 16.62
N THR A 224 12.94 2.90 17.03
CA THR A 224 12.29 4.21 16.98
C THR A 224 13.02 5.25 17.85
N ASN A 225 13.46 4.87 19.05
CA ASN A 225 14.28 5.71 19.92
C ASN A 225 15.63 6.08 19.28
N ARG A 226 16.25 5.16 18.54
CA ARG A 226 17.49 5.44 17.79
C ARG A 226 17.26 6.49 16.69
N VAL A 227 16.15 6.43 15.95
CA VAL A 227 15.80 7.48 14.95
C VAL A 227 15.70 8.84 15.64
N ILE A 228 14.93 8.93 16.73
CA ILE A 228 14.74 10.19 17.47
C ILE A 228 16.07 10.73 18.03
N LYS A 229 16.93 9.84 18.52
CA LYS A 229 18.26 10.20 19.05
C LYS A 229 19.17 10.74 17.95
N VAL A 230 19.22 10.09 16.78
CA VAL A 230 20.01 10.56 15.64
C VAL A 230 19.55 11.95 15.21
N ILE A 231 18.24 12.15 15.10
CA ILE A 231 17.68 13.46 14.74
C ILE A 231 17.99 14.50 15.80
N GLN A 232 17.93 14.16 17.09
CA GLN A 232 18.29 15.07 18.18
C GLN A 232 19.77 15.47 18.14
N GLN A 233 20.66 14.51 17.93
CA GLN A 233 22.11 14.68 18.00
C GLN A 233 22.70 15.40 16.78
N ASN A 234 22.10 15.27 15.60
CA ASN A 234 22.61 15.93 14.41
C ASN A 234 22.22 17.43 14.39
N SER A 235 23.13 18.33 14.79
CA SER A 235 22.89 19.77 14.88
C SER A 235 22.65 20.47 13.54
N THR A 236 22.99 19.83 12.42
CA THR A 236 22.82 20.40 11.07
C THR A 236 21.40 20.25 10.53
N LEU A 237 20.57 19.39 11.14
CA LEU A 237 19.20 19.15 10.69
C LEU A 237 18.31 20.38 10.91
N PRO A 238 17.38 20.68 9.99
CA PRO A 238 16.53 21.85 10.08
C PRO A 238 15.70 21.94 11.37
N ILE A 239 15.45 23.17 11.83
CA ILE A 239 14.71 23.46 13.07
C ILE A 239 13.29 22.85 13.05
N TYR A 240 12.62 22.86 11.89
CA TYR A 240 11.28 22.26 11.79
C TYR A 240 11.31 20.76 12.10
N LEU A 241 12.36 20.04 11.67
CA LEU A 241 12.51 18.61 11.93
C LEU A 241 12.81 18.36 13.41
N LYS A 242 13.59 19.23 14.06
CA LYS A 242 13.80 19.19 15.52
C LYS A 242 12.48 19.38 16.29
N LYS A 243 11.61 20.28 15.81
CA LYS A 243 10.28 20.50 16.40
C LYS A 243 9.41 19.24 16.29
N SER A 244 9.37 18.61 15.12
CA SER A 244 8.68 17.32 14.93
C SER A 244 9.29 16.23 15.82
N ASN A 245 10.61 16.16 15.92
CA ASN A 245 11.30 15.20 16.80
C ASN A 245 10.91 15.33 18.27
N ASN A 246 10.66 16.54 18.76
CA ASN A 246 10.15 16.75 20.11
C ASN A 246 8.73 16.22 20.31
N GLN A 247 7.88 16.28 19.28
CA GLN A 247 6.55 15.67 19.32
C GLN A 247 6.65 14.14 19.28
N TRP A 248 7.51 13.59 18.43
CA TRP A 248 7.79 12.15 18.37
C TRP A 248 8.32 11.61 19.70
N LYS A 249 9.24 12.33 20.36
CA LYS A 249 9.73 11.99 21.70
C LYS A 249 8.60 11.93 22.73
N LYS A 250 7.63 12.85 22.68
CA LYS A 250 6.45 12.84 23.56
C LYS A 250 5.55 11.64 23.26
N SER A 251 5.34 11.29 22.00
CA SER A 251 4.60 10.09 21.60
C SER A 251 5.30 8.81 22.08
N MET A 252 6.64 8.73 21.94
CA MET A 252 7.42 7.59 22.44
C MET A 252 7.34 7.44 23.95
N ALA A 253 7.32 8.54 24.71
CA ALA A 253 7.17 8.47 26.16
C ALA A 253 5.83 7.85 26.60
N LYS A 254 4.81 7.87 25.73
CA LYS A 254 3.51 7.21 25.93
C LYS A 254 3.43 5.81 25.30
N TRP A 255 4.44 5.39 24.54
CA TRP A 255 4.44 4.08 23.91
C TRP A 255 5.12 3.07 24.83
N HIS A 256 4.31 2.25 25.49
CA HIS A 256 4.80 1.09 26.23
C HIS A 256 4.77 -0.15 25.33
N SER A 257 5.82 -0.99 25.41
CA SER A 257 5.95 -2.23 24.61
C SER A 257 4.79 -3.20 24.80
N ASN A 258 4.07 -3.07 25.92
CA ASN A 258 3.06 -4.03 26.36
C ASN A 258 1.63 -3.51 26.23
N ASP A 259 1.38 -2.31 25.69
CA ASP A 259 0.01 -1.82 25.52
C ASP A 259 -0.65 -2.58 24.37
N PRO A 260 -1.57 -3.54 24.65
CA PRO A 260 -2.18 -4.30 23.58
C PRO A 260 -3.16 -3.40 22.83
N LEU A 261 -2.85 -3.07 21.59
CA LEU A 261 -3.79 -2.44 20.66
C LEU A 261 -4.62 -3.53 19.97
N ILE A 262 -5.28 -4.36 20.77
CA ILE A 262 -6.11 -5.47 20.28
C ILE A 262 -7.55 -5.01 20.09
N GLU A 263 -8.02 -4.10 20.93
CA GLU A 263 -9.42 -3.70 20.98
C GLU A 263 -9.64 -2.30 20.42
N LEU A 264 -10.75 -2.12 19.71
CA LEU A 264 -11.12 -0.85 19.08
C LEU A 264 -11.20 0.34 20.08
N PRO A 265 -11.71 0.20 21.31
CA PRO A 265 -11.67 1.28 22.30
C PRO A 265 -10.26 1.75 22.67
N ALA A 266 -9.28 0.84 22.76
CA ALA A 266 -7.89 1.19 23.06
C ALA A 266 -7.28 2.02 21.92
N ILE A 267 -7.53 1.59 20.67
CA ILE A 267 -7.09 2.31 19.48
C ILE A 267 -7.76 3.69 19.39
N ARG A 268 -9.07 3.77 19.68
CA ARG A 268 -9.79 5.06 19.72
C ARG A 268 -9.17 6.02 20.74
N ASN A 269 -8.82 5.53 21.92
CA ASN A 269 -8.16 6.34 22.96
C ASN A 269 -6.76 6.78 22.54
N LEU A 270 -6.00 5.92 21.87
CA LEU A 270 -4.70 6.26 21.28
C LEU A 270 -4.85 7.42 20.28
N LEU A 271 -5.77 7.30 19.32
CA LEU A 271 -6.00 8.32 18.29
C LEU A 271 -6.60 9.62 18.86
N LYS A 272 -7.44 9.54 19.90
CA LYS A 272 -7.96 10.72 20.60
C LYS A 272 -6.88 11.49 21.36
N SER A 273 -5.87 10.79 21.87
CA SER A 273 -4.77 11.37 22.65
C SER A 273 -3.49 11.62 21.84
N ARG A 274 -3.63 11.59 20.51
CA ARG A 274 -2.56 11.79 19.51
C ARG A 274 -1.75 13.05 19.80
N VAL A 275 -0.43 12.91 19.71
CA VAL A 275 0.55 13.99 19.83
C VAL A 275 1.32 14.17 18.53
N SER A 276 1.50 13.10 17.77
CA SER A 276 2.19 13.07 16.49
C SER A 276 1.65 11.96 15.58
N GLU A 277 2.26 11.77 14.43
CA GLU A 277 1.97 10.68 13.49
C GLU A 277 2.35 9.29 14.02
N ILE A 278 3.12 9.17 15.11
CA ILE A 278 3.47 7.87 15.71
C ILE A 278 2.21 7.12 16.15
N GLU A 279 1.20 7.81 16.69
CA GLU A 279 -0.05 7.16 17.07
C GLU A 279 -0.81 6.61 15.86
N ASP A 280 -0.78 7.30 14.71
CA ASP A 280 -1.37 6.81 13.47
C ASP A 280 -0.63 5.57 12.95
N MET A 281 0.71 5.62 12.92
CA MET A 281 1.56 4.49 12.52
C MET A 281 1.37 3.26 13.41
N ARG A 282 1.14 3.44 14.71
CA ARG A 282 0.81 2.35 15.65
C ARG A 282 -0.61 1.82 15.46
N ALA A 283 -1.57 2.71 15.20
CA ALA A 283 -2.98 2.34 15.07
C ALA A 283 -3.25 1.52 13.79
N ILE A 284 -2.56 1.83 12.68
CA ILE A 284 -2.79 1.16 11.39
C ILE A 284 -2.67 -0.37 11.46
N PRO A 285 -1.56 -0.99 11.92
CA PRO A 285 -1.43 -2.44 11.96
C PRO A 285 -2.46 -3.09 12.90
N ALA A 286 -2.77 -2.44 14.03
CA ALA A 286 -3.81 -2.87 14.96
C ALA A 286 -5.22 -2.87 14.32
N LEU A 287 -5.56 -1.79 13.60
CA LEU A 287 -6.83 -1.68 12.90
C LEU A 287 -6.92 -2.69 11.75
N LEU A 288 -5.84 -2.90 11.00
CA LEU A 288 -5.81 -3.88 9.92
C LEU A 288 -6.00 -5.30 10.44
N LYS A 289 -5.39 -5.64 11.58
CA LYS A 289 -5.65 -6.90 12.28
C LYS A 289 -7.13 -7.03 12.66
N LEU A 290 -7.72 -6.00 13.26
CA LEU A 290 -9.14 -5.98 13.59
C LEU A 290 -10.05 -6.16 12.36
N LEU A 291 -9.67 -5.68 11.17
CA LEU A 291 -10.46 -5.90 9.95
C LEU A 291 -10.51 -7.38 9.52
N THR A 292 -9.53 -8.18 9.95
CA THR A 292 -9.41 -9.61 9.65
C THR A 292 -10.08 -10.49 10.70
N GLU A 293 -10.27 -9.98 11.92
CA GLU A 293 -10.85 -10.69 13.05
C GLU A 293 -12.35 -10.37 13.09
N GLY A 294 -13.25 -11.36 13.06
CA GLY A 294 -14.68 -11.17 12.77
C GLY A 294 -15.46 -10.19 13.69
N GLN A 295 -15.33 -8.89 13.45
CA GLN A 295 -16.01 -7.80 14.17
C GLN A 295 -17.49 -7.69 13.78
N SER A 296 -18.27 -6.99 14.61
CA SER A 296 -19.60 -6.55 14.18
C SER A 296 -19.48 -5.59 12.98
N ARG A 297 -20.56 -5.48 12.20
CA ARG A 297 -20.60 -4.60 11.02
C ARG A 297 -20.29 -3.14 11.37
N SER A 298 -20.77 -2.66 12.52
CA SER A 298 -20.51 -1.30 12.99
C SER A 298 -19.05 -1.10 13.38
N GLU A 299 -18.45 -2.04 14.11
CA GLU A 299 -17.04 -1.97 14.51
C GLU A 299 -16.12 -2.07 13.29
N GLN A 300 -16.39 -2.97 12.34
CA GLN A 300 -15.62 -3.05 11.10
C GLN A 300 -15.65 -1.73 10.32
N SER A 301 -16.79 -1.03 10.32
CA SER A 301 -16.93 0.27 9.65
C SER A 301 -16.19 1.39 10.37
N GLU A 302 -16.21 1.37 11.70
CA GLU A 302 -15.39 2.27 12.51
C GLU A 302 -13.90 2.01 12.29
N SER A 303 -13.48 0.74 12.27
CA SER A 303 -12.10 0.35 11.99
C SER A 303 -11.66 0.89 10.62
N LEU A 304 -12.46 0.69 9.56
CA LEU A 304 -12.17 1.25 8.23
C LEU A 304 -12.09 2.78 8.24
N TYR A 305 -13.03 3.46 8.93
CA TYR A 305 -13.01 4.92 9.09
C TYR A 305 -11.72 5.40 9.76
N LEU A 306 -11.34 4.79 10.89
CA LEU A 306 -10.14 5.15 11.64
C LEU A 306 -8.87 4.83 10.84
N THR A 307 -8.83 3.73 10.09
CA THR A 307 -7.70 3.41 9.22
C THR A 307 -7.55 4.47 8.13
N GLY A 308 -8.65 4.85 7.47
CA GLY A 308 -8.65 5.93 6.50
C GLY A 308 -8.16 7.25 7.10
N GLN A 309 -8.63 7.61 8.28
CA GLN A 309 -8.18 8.82 8.99
C GLN A 309 -6.69 8.77 9.32
N SER A 310 -6.17 7.62 9.76
CA SER A 310 -4.75 7.47 10.05
C SER A 310 -3.90 7.66 8.79
N TYR A 311 -4.25 7.00 7.68
CA TYR A 311 -3.54 7.19 6.41
C TYR A 311 -3.63 8.61 5.87
N GLU A 312 -4.77 9.30 6.04
CA GLU A 312 -4.93 10.70 5.64
C GLU A 312 -3.93 11.60 6.39
N ASN A 313 -3.69 11.35 7.68
CA ASN A 313 -2.68 12.10 8.45
C ASN A 313 -1.25 11.78 7.99
N LEU A 314 -1.02 10.56 7.48
CA LEU A 314 0.26 10.11 6.95
C LEU A 314 0.48 10.47 5.47
N ASN A 315 -0.47 11.11 4.78
CA ASN A 315 -0.37 11.49 3.37
C ASN A 315 0.78 12.49 3.05
N LYS A 316 1.46 13.01 4.09
CA LYS A 316 2.70 13.79 3.94
C LYS A 316 3.93 12.90 3.69
N ILE A 317 3.85 11.61 4.02
CA ILE A 317 4.93 10.62 3.93
C ILE A 317 4.88 9.93 2.57
N SER A 318 3.68 9.52 2.17
CA SER A 318 3.39 8.89 0.89
C SER A 318 2.38 9.77 0.16
N THR A 319 2.62 10.04 -1.12
CA THR A 319 1.73 10.86 -1.97
C THR A 319 0.44 10.14 -2.38
N MET A 320 0.14 9.00 -1.76
CA MET A 320 -0.90 8.10 -2.19
C MET A 320 -2.19 8.25 -1.39
N ALA A 321 -3.31 8.16 -2.09
CA ALA A 321 -4.65 8.35 -1.55
C ALA A 321 -5.23 7.08 -0.88
N LEU A 322 -4.42 6.37 -0.09
CA LEU A 322 -4.86 5.15 0.61
C LEU A 322 -6.12 5.39 1.44
N HIS A 323 -6.21 6.54 2.09
CA HIS A 323 -7.35 6.92 2.91
C HIS A 323 -8.66 6.91 2.14
N GLU A 324 -8.66 7.33 0.87
CA GLU A 324 -9.85 7.32 0.02
C GLU A 324 -10.36 5.88 -0.22
N ASN A 325 -9.45 4.93 -0.39
CA ASN A 325 -9.80 3.51 -0.57
C ASN A 325 -10.45 2.93 0.70
N TYR A 326 -9.98 3.32 1.89
CA TYR A 326 -10.61 2.91 3.16
C TYR A 326 -11.97 3.56 3.37
N TYR A 327 -12.11 4.85 3.06
CA TYR A 327 -13.39 5.55 3.15
C TYR A 327 -14.43 4.96 2.19
N GLU A 328 -14.08 4.69 0.93
CA GLU A 328 -14.99 4.01 0.01
C GLU A 328 -15.35 2.59 0.49
N SER A 329 -14.36 1.84 0.99
CA SER A 329 -14.59 0.50 1.54
C SER A 329 -15.58 0.52 2.71
N CYS A 330 -15.44 1.51 3.60
CA CYS A 330 -16.33 1.74 4.73
C CYS A 330 -17.78 1.97 4.27
N VAL A 331 -18.00 2.87 3.30
CA VAL A 331 -19.33 3.14 2.75
C VAL A 331 -19.96 1.88 2.15
N ARG A 332 -19.20 1.13 1.35
CA ARG A 332 -19.72 -0.05 0.65
C ARG A 332 -19.99 -1.24 1.57
N LYS A 333 -19.18 -1.42 2.62
CA LYS A 333 -19.33 -2.56 3.55
C LYS A 333 -20.55 -2.40 4.46
N ALA A 334 -20.87 -1.19 4.89
CA ALA A 334 -21.96 -0.96 5.83
C ALA A 334 -22.75 0.32 5.53
N PRO A 335 -23.43 0.36 4.38
CA PRO A 335 -24.07 1.57 3.86
C PRO A 335 -25.15 2.16 4.77
N GLU A 336 -25.72 1.37 5.67
CA GLU A 336 -26.75 1.78 6.62
C GLU A 336 -26.22 2.27 7.98
N THR A 337 -24.91 2.34 8.16
CA THR A 337 -24.31 2.77 9.44
C THR A 337 -24.01 4.26 9.45
N LYS A 338 -24.03 4.87 10.65
CA LYS A 338 -23.54 6.25 10.85
C LYS A 338 -22.08 6.45 10.39
N TRP A 339 -21.30 5.37 10.31
CA TRP A 339 -19.93 5.40 9.83
C TRP A 339 -19.85 5.57 8.32
N ALA A 340 -20.77 4.98 7.54
CA ALA A 340 -20.82 5.19 6.11
C ALA A 340 -20.96 6.68 5.76
N GLN A 341 -21.83 7.42 6.45
CA GLN A 341 -21.95 8.86 6.25
C GLN A 341 -20.63 9.59 6.54
N LYS A 342 -20.01 9.34 7.71
CA LYS A 342 -18.73 9.95 8.07
C LYS A 342 -17.61 9.63 7.06
N CYS A 343 -17.57 8.39 6.58
CA CYS A 343 -16.62 7.97 5.56
C CYS A 343 -16.87 8.66 4.23
N PHE A 344 -18.13 8.78 3.80
CA PHE A 344 -18.47 9.50 2.57
C PHE A 344 -18.10 10.98 2.66
N ASP A 345 -18.42 11.66 3.77
CA ASP A 345 -18.09 13.06 3.98
C ASP A 345 -16.57 13.30 3.90
N ARG A 346 -15.77 12.40 4.50
CA ARG A 346 -14.31 12.44 4.42
C ARG A 346 -13.78 12.17 3.02
N LEU A 347 -14.34 11.19 2.32
CA LEU A 347 -13.98 10.88 0.93
C LEU A 347 -14.26 12.08 0.01
N GLU A 348 -15.45 12.67 0.10
CA GLU A 348 -15.83 13.82 -0.69
C GLU A 348 -14.92 15.02 -0.39
N ALA A 349 -14.62 15.29 0.89
CA ALA A 349 -13.72 16.36 1.29
C ALA A 349 -12.29 16.15 0.76
N SER A 350 -11.74 14.94 0.87
CA SER A 350 -10.41 14.59 0.32
C SER A 350 -10.36 14.82 -1.18
N VAL A 351 -11.35 14.29 -1.91
CA VAL A 351 -11.42 14.45 -3.36
C VAL A 351 -11.56 15.93 -3.73
N ALA A 352 -12.44 16.68 -3.07
CA ALA A 352 -12.61 18.10 -3.33
C ALA A 352 -11.30 18.88 -3.10
N LEU A 353 -10.57 18.59 -2.02
CA LEU A 353 -9.28 19.22 -1.73
C LEU A 353 -8.26 18.96 -2.84
N ASN A 354 -8.17 17.72 -3.35
CA ASN A 354 -7.26 17.34 -4.44
C ASN A 354 -7.56 18.04 -5.78
N TYR A 355 -8.78 18.53 -5.97
CA TYR A 355 -9.21 19.29 -7.14
C TYR A 355 -9.47 20.78 -6.85
N SER A 356 -8.98 21.28 -5.72
CA SER A 356 -9.09 22.68 -5.32
C SER A 356 -7.77 23.43 -5.50
N GLY A 357 -7.84 24.71 -5.86
CA GLY A 357 -6.69 25.61 -5.96
C GLY A 357 -7.12 27.07 -5.95
N SER A 358 -6.22 27.99 -6.33
CA SER A 358 -6.51 29.44 -6.37
C SER A 358 -7.66 29.81 -7.32
N GLY A 359 -7.91 29.01 -8.36
CA GLY A 359 -9.02 29.18 -9.30
C GLY A 359 -10.34 28.51 -8.88
N GLY A 360 -10.45 28.05 -7.63
CA GLY A 360 -11.61 27.30 -7.11
C GLY A 360 -11.48 25.78 -7.26
N THR A 361 -12.61 25.08 -7.10
CA THR A 361 -12.67 23.61 -7.11
C THR A 361 -13.23 23.08 -8.43
N ARG A 362 -12.47 22.24 -9.14
CA ARG A 362 -12.85 21.68 -10.45
C ARG A 362 -12.71 20.16 -10.48
N ILE A 363 -13.69 19.47 -9.93
CA ILE A 363 -13.74 17.99 -9.93
C ILE A 363 -14.16 17.48 -11.34
N PRO A 364 -13.39 16.58 -11.97
CA PRO A 364 -13.74 15.96 -13.26
C PRO A 364 -15.09 15.24 -13.23
N LYS A 365 -15.76 15.12 -14.39
CA LYS A 365 -17.11 14.52 -14.48
C LYS A 365 -17.11 13.06 -14.02
N GLU A 366 -16.06 12.33 -14.36
CA GLU A 366 -15.86 10.92 -14.04
C GLU A 366 -15.75 10.73 -12.52
N ILE A 367 -15.02 11.62 -11.85
CA ILE A 367 -14.86 11.62 -10.39
C ILE A 367 -16.17 11.99 -9.70
N LYS A 368 -16.90 13.01 -10.19
CA LYS A 368 -18.25 13.33 -9.68
C LYS A 368 -19.20 12.15 -9.83
N SER A 369 -19.15 11.46 -10.97
CA SER A 369 -19.97 10.25 -11.20
C SER A 369 -19.62 9.14 -10.22
N ARG A 370 -18.32 8.91 -9.94
CA ARG A 370 -17.87 7.95 -8.91
C ARG A 370 -18.43 8.31 -7.53
N LEU A 371 -18.30 9.55 -7.08
CA LEU A 371 -18.83 10.00 -5.78
C LEU A 371 -20.36 9.82 -5.71
N ASN A 372 -21.09 10.21 -6.75
CA ASN A 372 -22.54 10.00 -6.82
C ASN A 372 -22.93 8.53 -6.75
N ASN A 373 -22.18 7.64 -7.41
CA ASN A 373 -22.42 6.20 -7.36
C ASN A 373 -22.17 5.62 -5.97
N ILE A 374 -21.15 6.11 -5.26
CA ILE A 374 -20.88 5.70 -3.87
C ILE A 374 -22.02 6.18 -2.95
N LYS A 375 -22.44 7.44 -3.09
CA LYS A 375 -23.55 8.03 -2.32
C LYS A 375 -24.85 7.25 -2.48
N LYS A 376 -25.17 6.80 -3.71
CA LYS A 376 -26.38 5.98 -4.00
C LYS A 376 -26.42 4.63 -3.29
N VAL A 377 -25.27 4.09 -2.85
CA VAL A 377 -25.21 2.82 -2.13
C VAL A 377 -25.59 2.99 -0.66
N MET A 378 -25.44 4.20 -0.11
CA MET A 378 -25.82 4.53 1.26
C MET A 378 -27.35 4.47 1.41
N LYS A 379 -27.81 3.94 2.53
CA LYS A 379 -29.23 3.93 2.89
C LYS A 379 -29.46 5.01 3.95
N GLU A 380 -30.49 5.81 3.75
CA GLU A 380 -30.94 6.82 4.72
C GLU A 380 -31.39 6.20 6.04
#